data_AF-A0A6A2XMR3-F1
#
_entry.id   AF-A0A6A2XMR3-F1
#
_cell.length_a   1.000
_cell.length_b   1.000
_cell.length_c   1.000
_cell.angle_alpha   90.00
_cell.angle_beta   90.00
_cell.angle_gamma   90.00
#
_symmetry.space_group_name_H-M   'P 1'
#
loop_
_entity.id
_entity.type
_entity.pdbx_description
1 polymer ?
#
loop_
_entity_poly.entity_id
_entity_poly.type
_entity_poly.pdbx_seq_one_letter_code
_entity_poly.pdbx_strand_id
1 'polypeptide(L)'
;MESASFCIWGAYGYAKKVICSYLIQILSRALGGKTGRAISGWDIGVTAIHLSSSSSKLFSSLKIPTTLSVIECHRDEVRELPPKAEVIAWSEKTGVEMFRYGDHILGIQGHPEYTKDIMLHLIDRLLQRSFIQESYADILKEKLVKVEPDKEAWKKLCTSFLKGRL
;
A
#
# COMPACT_ATOMS: atom_id res chain seq x y z
N MET A 1 -10.25 -19.16 3.62
CA MET A 1 -10.57 -17.72 3.59
C MET A 1 -10.47 -17.23 5.00
N GLU A 2 -9.50 -16.39 5.35
CA GLU A 2 -9.46 -15.55 6.57
C GLU A 2 -8.01 -15.09 6.83
N SER A 3 -7.80 -13.79 6.56
CA SER A 3 -7.06 -12.80 7.37
C SER A 3 -6.72 -11.60 6.49
N ALA A 4 -7.72 -10.99 5.87
CA ALA A 4 -7.57 -9.62 5.34
C ALA A 4 -7.84 -8.70 6.52
N SER A 5 -6.80 -8.05 7.06
CA SER A 5 -7.00 -6.95 8.01
C SER A 5 -7.74 -5.84 7.26
N PHE A 6 -9.04 -5.73 7.48
CA PHE A 6 -9.85 -4.64 6.94
C PHE A 6 -9.53 -3.37 7.70
N CYS A 7 -8.69 -2.51 7.12
CA CYS A 7 -8.36 -1.22 7.71
C CYS A 7 -8.93 -0.09 6.84
N ILE A 8 -10.02 0.52 7.34
CA ILE A 8 -10.44 1.85 6.93
C ILE A 8 -9.95 2.80 8.01
N TRP A 9 -9.00 3.67 7.69
CA TRP A 9 -8.69 4.81 8.54
C TRP A 9 -9.74 5.89 8.27
N GLY A 10 -10.73 5.95 9.15
CA GLY A 10 -11.72 7.00 9.24
C GLY A 10 -12.08 7.22 10.69
N ALA A 11 -11.62 8.30 11.29
CA ALA A 11 -12.21 8.74 12.54
C ALA A 11 -13.67 9.16 12.27
N TYR A 12 -14.59 8.77 13.16
CA TYR A 12 -15.98 9.22 13.13
C TYR A 12 -16.01 10.76 12.91
N GLY A 13 -16.62 11.22 11.81
CA GLY A 13 -16.75 12.65 11.49
C GLY A 13 -15.87 13.18 10.35
N TYR A 14 -14.92 12.42 9.80
CA TYR A 14 -14.19 12.84 8.60
C TYR A 14 -14.90 12.37 7.32
N ALA A 15 -15.09 13.29 6.36
CA ALA A 15 -15.64 12.98 5.04
C ALA A 15 -14.67 12.18 4.15
N LYS A 16 -13.38 12.17 4.49
CA LYS A 16 -12.28 11.52 3.77
C LYS A 16 -11.91 10.17 4.40
N LYS A 17 -11.45 9.20 3.60
CA LYS A 17 -11.09 7.83 4.01
C LYS A 17 -9.74 7.41 3.43
N VAL A 18 -8.92 6.74 4.24
CA VAL A 18 -7.74 6.01 3.76
C VAL A 18 -8.06 4.51 3.82
N ILE A 19 -7.80 3.78 2.74
CA ILE A 19 -8.01 2.34 2.65
C ILE A 19 -6.75 1.63 2.16
N CYS A 20 -6.53 0.40 2.61
CA CYS A 20 -5.32 -0.37 2.31
C CYS A 20 -5.61 -1.70 1.58
N SER A 21 -4.64 -2.17 0.79
CA SER A 21 -4.53 -3.55 0.29
C SER A 21 -5.81 -4.07 -0.40
N TYR A 22 -6.39 -5.18 0.05
CA TYR A 22 -7.54 -5.80 -0.61
C TYR A 22 -8.73 -4.85 -0.81
N LEU A 23 -8.94 -3.89 0.09
CA LEU A 23 -10.01 -2.90 -0.04
C LEU A 23 -9.83 -2.00 -1.27
N ILE A 24 -8.59 -1.65 -1.64
CA ILE A 24 -8.34 -0.82 -2.82
C ILE A 24 -8.71 -1.55 -4.10
N GLN A 25 -8.57 -2.88 -4.12
CA GLN A 25 -8.93 -3.73 -5.25
C GLN A 25 -10.45 -3.86 -5.38
N ILE A 26 -11.14 -4.09 -4.26
CA ILE A 26 -12.61 -4.11 -4.23
C ILE A 26 -13.17 -2.76 -4.72
N LEU A 27 -12.67 -1.67 -4.16
CA LEU A 27 -13.13 -0.33 -4.53
C LEU A 27 -12.83 -0.03 -5.99
N SER A 28 -11.62 -0.32 -6.46
CA SER A 28 -11.23 -0.12 -7.86
C SER A 28 -12.20 -0.84 -8.80
N ARG A 29 -12.49 -2.12 -8.56
CA ARG A 29 -13.47 -2.89 -9.35
C ARG A 29 -14.87 -2.29 -9.31
N ALA A 30 -15.34 -1.91 -8.12
CA ALA A 30 -16.67 -1.33 -7.95
C ALA A 30 -16.84 0.01 -8.70
N LEU A 31 -15.75 0.76 -8.84
CA LEU A 31 -15.71 2.02 -9.56
C LEU A 31 -15.35 1.87 -11.06
N GLY A 32 -15.26 0.64 -11.59
CA GLY A 32 -15.01 0.38 -13.01
C GLY A 32 -13.54 0.22 -13.40
N GLY A 33 -12.62 0.13 -12.44
CA GLY A 33 -11.23 -0.27 -12.66
C GLY A 33 -11.07 -1.79 -12.84
N LYS A 34 -9.85 -2.22 -13.18
CA LYS A 34 -9.50 -3.64 -13.32
C LYS A 34 -8.41 -4.04 -12.34
N THR A 35 -8.56 -5.23 -11.76
CA THR A 35 -7.59 -5.81 -10.83
C THR A 35 -7.26 -7.22 -11.26
N GLY A 36 -6.09 -7.72 -10.85
CA GLY A 36 -5.72 -9.10 -11.12
C GLY A 36 -4.45 -9.49 -10.39
N ARG A 37 -4.04 -10.75 -10.54
CA ARG A 37 -2.77 -11.27 -10.03
C ARG A 37 -1.61 -10.48 -10.62
N ALA A 38 -0.65 -10.04 -9.81
CA ALA A 38 0.57 -9.43 -10.30
C ALA A 38 1.36 -10.43 -11.16
N ILE A 39 1.86 -9.96 -12.31
CA ILE A 39 2.67 -10.80 -13.22
C ILE A 39 4.00 -11.17 -12.56
N SER A 40 4.52 -10.25 -11.75
CA SER A 40 5.75 -10.41 -10.94
C SER A 40 5.58 -11.35 -9.73
N GLY A 41 4.37 -11.84 -9.47
CA GLY A 41 4.07 -12.73 -8.36
C GLY A 41 3.83 -12.01 -7.04
N TRP A 42 4.23 -12.63 -5.93
CA TRP A 42 4.04 -12.07 -4.59
C TRP A 42 4.92 -10.84 -4.37
N ASP A 43 4.34 -9.75 -3.85
CA ASP A 43 5.10 -8.68 -3.20
C ASP A 43 5.00 -8.75 -1.68
N ILE A 44 6.16 -8.97 -1.06
CA ILE A 44 6.30 -9.31 0.34
C ILE A 44 7.57 -8.63 0.86
N GLY A 45 7.45 -7.88 1.96
CA GLY A 45 8.58 -7.24 2.63
C GLY A 45 8.49 -5.72 2.61
N VAL A 46 9.63 -5.03 2.68
CA VAL A 46 9.67 -3.57 2.63
C VAL A 46 10.02 -3.14 1.21
N THR A 47 9.11 -2.39 0.57
CA THR A 47 9.26 -1.87 -0.79
C THR A 47 9.36 -0.35 -0.75
N ALA A 48 10.30 0.19 -1.53
CA ALA A 48 10.38 1.63 -1.78
C ALA A 48 9.39 1.99 -2.88
N ILE A 49 8.50 2.93 -2.58
CA ILE A 49 7.52 3.48 -3.52
C ILE A 49 7.88 4.93 -3.85
N HIS A 50 7.61 5.32 -5.09
CA HIS A 50 7.93 6.63 -5.65
C HIS A 50 6.65 7.44 -5.83
N LEU A 51 6.61 8.62 -5.22
CA LEU A 51 5.50 9.55 -5.39
C LEU A 51 5.50 10.14 -6.80
N SER A 52 4.32 10.18 -7.42
CA SER A 52 4.13 10.72 -8.77
C SER A 52 4.45 12.21 -8.82
N SER A 53 5.06 12.64 -9.93
CA SER A 53 5.40 14.04 -10.19
C SER A 53 4.17 14.94 -10.22
N SER A 54 2.99 14.41 -10.61
CA SER A 54 1.73 15.16 -10.63
C SER A 54 1.32 15.68 -9.25
N SER A 55 1.75 14.99 -8.19
CA SER A 55 1.45 15.34 -6.80
C SER A 55 2.65 15.97 -6.06
N SER A 56 3.76 16.20 -6.75
CA SER A 56 5.03 16.68 -6.16
C SER A 56 4.90 17.99 -5.38
N LYS A 57 4.10 18.95 -5.86
CA LYS A 57 3.88 20.25 -5.18
C LYS A 57 3.14 20.10 -3.85
N LEU A 58 2.18 19.17 -3.78
CA LEU A 58 1.44 18.90 -2.55
C LEU A 58 2.37 18.24 -1.52
N PHE A 59 3.16 17.26 -1.95
CA PHE A 59 4.10 16.56 -1.08
C PHE A 59 5.25 17.44 -0.58
N SER A 60 5.78 18.32 -1.42
CA SER A 60 6.84 19.25 -1.01
C SER A 60 6.35 20.25 0.05
N SER A 61 5.12 20.77 -0.09
CA SER A 61 4.51 21.66 0.91
C SER A 61 4.36 20.98 2.28
N LEU A 62 4.09 19.67 2.28
CA LEU A 62 3.95 18.87 3.48
C LEU A 62 5.29 18.33 3.99
N LYS A 63 6.43 18.62 3.34
CA LYS A 63 7.74 18.02 3.66
C LYS A 63 7.66 16.49 3.74
N ILE A 64 7.02 15.89 2.75
CA ILE A 64 6.97 14.43 2.57
C ILE A 64 8.06 14.06 1.54
N PRO A 65 8.94 13.09 1.83
CA PRO A 65 9.92 12.59 0.87
C PRO A 65 9.28 12.10 -0.42
N THR A 66 10.00 12.22 -1.55
CA THR A 66 9.52 11.73 -2.86
C THR A 66 9.53 10.21 -2.98
N THR A 67 10.25 9.54 -2.10
CA THR A 67 10.30 8.08 -1.99
C THR A 67 9.97 7.69 -0.55
N LEU A 68 9.08 6.71 -0.37
CA LEU A 68 8.68 6.20 0.94
C LEU A 68 8.80 4.68 0.93
N SER A 69 9.29 4.10 2.02
CA SER A 69 9.33 2.67 2.23
C SER A 69 8.08 2.21 2.97
N VAL A 70 7.41 1.18 2.48
CA VAL A 70 6.18 0.61 3.06
C VAL A 70 6.26 -0.91 3.09
N ILE A 71 5.53 -1.53 4.02
CA ILE A 71 5.42 -2.99 4.05
C ILE A 71 4.38 -3.43 3.02
N GLU A 72 4.80 -4.31 2.10
CA GLU A 72 3.96 -4.96 1.11
C GLU A 72 3.68 -6.41 1.52
N CYS A 73 2.44 -6.85 1.28
CA CYS A 73 2.02 -8.24 1.43
C CYS A 73 0.79 -8.50 0.55
N HIS A 74 1.00 -8.60 -0.75
CA HIS A 74 -0.07 -8.86 -1.72
C HIS A 74 0.43 -9.67 -2.91
N ARG A 75 -0.51 -10.29 -3.62
CA ARG A 75 -0.27 -10.97 -4.91
C ARG A 75 -1.21 -10.48 -6.00
N ASP A 76 -2.21 -9.70 -5.62
CA ASP A 76 -3.15 -9.04 -6.53
C ASP A 76 -2.85 -7.55 -6.52
N GLU A 77 -3.11 -6.90 -7.64
CA GLU A 77 -2.83 -5.48 -7.86
C GLU A 77 -3.96 -4.84 -8.66
N VAL A 78 -4.07 -3.51 -8.57
CA VAL A 78 -4.86 -2.72 -9.51
C VAL A 78 -4.06 -2.57 -10.80
N ARG A 79 -4.61 -3.07 -11.91
CA ARG A 79 -3.99 -3.00 -13.24
C ARG A 79 -4.48 -1.81 -14.06
N GLU A 80 -5.76 -1.47 -13.89
CA GLU A 80 -6.36 -0.29 -14.49
C GLU A 80 -7.12 0.48 -13.42
N LEU A 81 -6.81 1.75 -13.26
CA LEU A 81 -7.51 2.60 -12.31
C LEU A 81 -8.97 2.81 -12.72
N PRO A 82 -9.88 3.00 -11.76
CA PRO A 82 -11.23 3.43 -12.08
C PRO A 82 -11.22 4.83 -12.72
N PRO A 83 -12.20 5.16 -13.57
CA PRO A 83 -12.34 6.50 -14.12
C PRO A 83 -12.34 7.56 -13.02
N LYS A 84 -11.64 8.68 -13.22
CA LYS A 84 -11.47 9.79 -12.25
C LYS A 84 -10.55 9.50 -11.06
N ALA A 85 -9.96 8.31 -10.95
CA ALA A 85 -8.83 8.12 -10.05
C ALA A 85 -7.53 8.59 -10.68
N GLU A 86 -6.59 9.01 -9.84
CA GLU A 86 -5.24 9.42 -10.23
C GLU A 86 -4.21 8.57 -9.48
N VAL A 87 -3.19 8.08 -10.19
CA VAL A 87 -2.04 7.43 -9.56
C VAL A 87 -1.21 8.49 -8.84
N ILE A 88 -0.93 8.24 -7.57
CA ILE A 88 -0.17 9.12 -6.69
C ILE A 88 1.18 8.51 -6.32
N ALA A 89 1.33 7.19 -6.38
CA ALA A 89 2.62 6.52 -6.23
C ALA A 89 2.69 5.19 -6.98
N TRP A 90 3.92 4.77 -7.29
CA TRP A 90 4.25 3.54 -8.01
C TRP A 90 5.55 2.93 -7.46
N SER A 91 5.83 1.67 -7.79
CA SER A 91 7.13 1.03 -7.55
C SER A 91 7.59 0.30 -8.82
N GLU A 92 8.84 -0.16 -8.83
CA GLU A 92 9.37 -0.98 -9.93
C GLU A 92 8.54 -2.26 -10.18
N LYS A 93 7.76 -2.69 -9.19
CA LYS A 93 7.00 -3.94 -9.25
C LYS A 93 5.50 -3.74 -9.47
N THR A 94 4.94 -2.66 -8.94
CA THR A 94 3.51 -2.37 -8.98
C THR A 94 3.28 -0.95 -9.52
N GLY A 95 2.56 -0.82 -10.63
CA GLY A 95 2.31 0.48 -11.26
C GLY A 95 1.35 1.38 -10.47
N VAL A 96 0.51 0.80 -9.60
CA VAL A 96 -0.47 1.51 -8.79
C VAL A 96 -0.28 1.15 -7.30
N GLU A 97 0.72 1.76 -6.67
CA GLU A 97 0.96 1.60 -5.22
C GLU A 97 0.06 2.51 -4.39
N MET A 98 -0.28 3.67 -4.93
CA MET A 98 -1.19 4.60 -4.27
C MET A 98 -2.01 5.34 -5.32
N PHE A 99 -3.30 5.51 -5.05
CA PHE A 99 -4.18 6.34 -5.87
C PHE A 99 -5.12 7.17 -5.02
N ARG A 100 -5.63 8.27 -5.59
CA ARG A 100 -6.73 9.04 -5.00
C ARG A 100 -7.96 8.98 -5.89
N TYR A 101 -9.13 8.97 -5.27
CA TYR A 101 -10.41 9.11 -5.97
C TYR A 101 -11.09 10.40 -5.51
N GLY A 102 -10.95 11.44 -6.33
CA GLY A 102 -11.25 12.82 -5.93
C GLY A 102 -10.55 13.19 -4.62
N ASP A 103 -11.25 13.94 -3.77
CA ASP A 103 -10.72 14.38 -2.47
C ASP A 103 -11.17 13.48 -1.31
N HIS A 104 -11.88 12.38 -1.59
CA HIS A 104 -12.57 11.59 -0.57
C HIS A 104 -11.85 10.31 -0.19
N ILE A 105 -11.10 9.70 -1.10
CA ILE A 105 -10.47 8.40 -0.86
C ILE A 105 -9.01 8.45 -1.27
N LEU A 106 -8.15 7.96 -0.38
CA LEU A 106 -6.77 7.60 -0.65
C LEU A 106 -6.63 6.09 -0.50
N GLY A 107 -6.27 5.41 -1.59
CA GLY A 107 -5.98 3.99 -1.61
C GLY A 107 -4.49 3.72 -1.61
N ILE A 108 -4.02 2.85 -0.72
CA ILE A 108 -2.62 2.43 -0.60
C ILE A 108 -2.57 0.90 -0.78
N GLN A 109 -1.72 0.39 -1.66
CA GLN A 109 -1.60 -1.06 -1.88
C GLN A 109 -0.90 -1.74 -0.71
N GLY A 110 0.17 -1.12 -0.19
CA GLY A 110 0.86 -1.55 1.01
C GLY A 110 0.15 -1.25 2.32
N HIS A 111 0.86 -1.57 3.39
CA HIS A 111 0.41 -1.53 4.78
C HIS A 111 1.26 -0.58 5.63
N PRO A 112 1.00 0.74 5.57
CA PRO A 112 1.67 1.70 6.46
C PRO A 112 1.42 1.44 7.95
N GLU A 113 0.38 0.66 8.27
CA GLU A 113 0.01 0.25 9.62
C GLU A 113 0.75 -1.00 10.11
N TYR A 114 1.46 -1.73 9.24
CA TYR A 114 2.15 -2.95 9.62
C TYR A 114 3.48 -2.67 10.32
N THR A 115 3.89 -3.65 11.14
CA THR A 115 5.22 -3.73 11.73
C THR A 115 5.98 -4.89 11.12
N LYS A 116 7.31 -4.90 11.30
CA LYS A 116 8.13 -6.03 10.87
C LYS A 116 7.73 -7.33 11.56
N ASP A 117 7.29 -7.29 12.81
CA ASP A 117 6.80 -8.48 13.53
C ASP A 117 5.53 -9.05 12.89
N ILE A 118 4.59 -8.19 12.48
CA ILE A 118 3.41 -8.61 11.72
C ILE A 118 3.85 -9.27 10.41
N MET A 119 4.81 -8.67 9.71
CA MET A 119 5.33 -9.19 8.45
C MET A 119 6.01 -10.55 8.63
N LEU A 120 6.81 -10.75 9.68
CA LEU A 120 7.42 -12.05 10.01
C LEU A 120 6.36 -13.14 10.20
N HIS A 121 5.33 -12.86 11.01
CA HIS A 121 4.23 -13.81 11.21
C HIS A 121 3.45 -14.10 9.90
N LEU A 122 3.30 -13.12 9.03
CA LEU A 122 2.65 -13.32 7.73
C LEU A 122 3.50 -14.19 6.80
N ILE A 123 4.82 -13.99 6.77
CA ILE A 123 5.75 -14.87 6.02
C ILE A 123 5.61 -16.31 6.49
N ASP A 124 5.61 -16.55 7.80
CA ASP A 124 5.46 -17.90 8.36
C ASP A 124 4.11 -18.53 7.97
N ARG A 125 3.01 -17.76 8.01
CA ARG A 125 1.69 -18.26 7.58
C ARG A 125 1.63 -18.55 6.08
N LEU A 126 2.29 -17.75 5.25
CA LEU A 126 2.38 -18.00 3.81
C LEU A 126 3.17 -19.27 3.51
N LEU A 127 4.27 -19.50 4.24
CA LEU A 127 5.08 -20.71 4.14
C LEU A 127 4.30 -21.96 4.57
N GLN A 128 3.65 -21.90 5.74
CA GLN A 128 2.85 -23.01 6.29
C GLN A 128 1.70 -23.42 5.36
N ARG A 129 1.14 -22.46 4.61
CA ARG A 129 0.07 -22.71 3.62
C ARG A 129 0.60 -23.00 2.21
N SER A 130 1.91 -23.19 2.06
CA SER A 130 2.58 -23.49 0.79
C SER A 130 2.34 -22.45 -0.31
N PHE A 131 2.10 -21.18 0.07
CA PHE A 131 1.99 -20.09 -0.91
C PHE A 131 3.34 -19.55 -1.37
N ILE A 132 4.40 -19.82 -0.59
CA ILE A 132 5.80 -19.49 -0.88
C ILE A 132 6.69 -20.67 -0.48
N GLN A 133 7.89 -20.75 -1.08
CA GLN A 133 8.90 -21.75 -0.73
C GLN A 133 9.74 -21.30 0.47
N GLU A 134 10.32 -22.27 1.20
CA GLU A 134 11.18 -22.02 2.37
C GLU A 134 12.37 -21.13 2.03
N SER A 135 13.10 -21.44 0.95
CA SER A 135 14.22 -20.62 0.46
C SER A 135 13.83 -19.17 0.18
N TYR A 136 12.61 -18.93 -0.31
CA TYR A 136 12.11 -17.58 -0.54
C TYR A 136 11.73 -16.89 0.78
N ALA A 137 11.13 -17.62 1.73
CA ALA A 137 10.81 -17.09 3.05
C ALA A 137 12.08 -16.63 3.81
N ASP A 138 13.18 -17.38 3.73
CA ASP A 138 14.45 -17.01 4.36
C ASP A 138 15.02 -15.71 3.78
N ILE A 139 15.00 -15.56 2.46
CA ILE A 139 15.42 -14.32 1.78
C ILE A 139 14.56 -13.13 2.24
N LEU A 140 13.24 -13.32 2.38
CA LEU A 140 12.32 -12.28 2.84
C LEU A 140 12.64 -11.85 4.27
N LYS A 141 12.88 -12.81 5.17
CA LYS A 141 13.24 -12.55 6.58
C LYS A 141 14.58 -11.80 6.67
N GLU A 142 15.58 -12.19 5.89
CA GLU A 142 16.88 -11.51 5.85
C GLU A 142 16.75 -10.05 5.37
N LYS A 143 15.97 -9.82 4.30
CA LYS A 143 15.73 -8.48 3.76
C LYS A 143 15.00 -7.58 4.76
N LEU A 144 14.03 -8.13 5.49
CA LEU A 144 13.23 -7.39 6.46
C LEU A 144 14.07 -6.82 7.61
N VAL A 145 15.20 -7.44 7.94
CA VAL A 145 16.13 -6.91 8.97
C VAL A 145 16.87 -5.66 8.48
N LYS A 146 17.09 -5.51 7.17
CA LYS A 146 17.97 -4.48 6.60
C LYS A 146 17.30 -3.12 6.38
N VAL A 147 15.97 -3.09 6.26
CA VAL A 147 15.23 -1.88 5.86
C VAL A 147 14.07 -1.65 6.82
N GLU A 148 13.91 -0.41 7.26
CA GLU A 148 12.76 0.04 8.05
C GLU A 148 11.73 0.74 7.16
N PRO A 149 10.41 0.50 7.36
CA PRO A 149 9.38 1.30 6.71
C PRO A 149 9.32 2.72 7.30
N ASP A 150 8.96 3.69 6.47
CA ASP A 150 8.92 5.12 6.84
C ASP A 150 7.65 5.50 7.63
N LYS A 151 7.43 4.83 8.78
CA LYS A 151 6.18 4.90 9.55
C LYS A 151 5.70 6.32 9.87
N GLU A 152 6.61 7.20 10.29
CA GLU A 152 6.25 8.58 10.64
C GLU A 152 5.88 9.41 9.41
N ALA A 153 6.55 9.19 8.28
CA ALA A 153 6.20 9.87 7.02
C ALA A 153 4.82 9.39 6.51
N TRP A 154 4.53 8.10 6.60
CA TRP A 154 3.23 7.53 6.28
C TRP A 154 2.11 8.06 7.17
N LYS A 155 2.33 8.08 8.49
CA LYS A 155 1.39 8.66 9.45
C LYS A 155 1.10 10.13 9.11
N LYS A 156 2.13 10.90 8.80
CA LYS A 156 1.99 12.30 8.40
C LYS A 156 1.22 12.45 7.08
N LEU A 157 1.47 11.61 6.09
CA LEU A 157 0.77 11.61 4.81
C LEU A 157 -0.72 11.31 5.00
N CYS A 158 -1.05 10.18 5.65
CA CYS A 158 -2.43 9.75 5.88
C CYS A 158 -3.20 10.77 6.72
N THR A 159 -2.60 11.31 7.79
CA THR A 159 -3.27 12.33 8.63
C THR A 159 -3.45 13.67 7.90
N SER A 160 -2.52 14.05 7.02
CA SER A 160 -2.66 15.27 6.20
C SER A 160 -3.80 15.13 5.20
N PHE A 161 -3.93 13.96 4.55
CA PHE A 161 -5.05 13.65 3.68
C PHE A 161 -6.38 13.72 4.43
N LEU A 162 -6.51 13.04 5.57
CA LEU A 162 -7.74 13.05 6.37
C LEU A 162 -8.15 14.46 6.81
N LYS A 163 -7.18 15.35 7.05
CA LYS A 163 -7.42 16.75 7.41
C LYS A 163 -7.67 17.68 6.22
N GLY A 164 -7.72 17.17 4.98
CA GLY A 164 -7.96 17.97 3.79
C GLY A 164 -6.79 18.84 3.34
N ARG A 165 -5.56 18.48 3.74
CA ARG A 165 -4.33 19.20 3.39
C ARG A 165 -3.58 18.56 2.21
N LEU A 166 -4.13 17.46 1.71
CA LEU A 166 -3.69 16.72 0.52
C LEU A 166 -4.90 16.55 -0.40
#